data_AF-A0AAD4F543-F1
#
_entry.id   AF-A0AAD4F543-F1
#
_cell.length_a   1.000
_cell.length_b   1.000
_cell.length_c   1.000
_cell.angle_alpha   90.00
_cell.angle_beta   90.00
_cell.angle_gamma   90.00
#
_symmetry.space_group_name_H-M   'P 1'
#
loop_
_entity.id
_entity.type
_entity.pdbx_description
1 polymer ?
#
loop_
_entity_poly.entity_id
_entity_poly.type
_entity_poly.pdbx_seq_one_letter_code
_entity_poly.pdbx_strand_id
1 'polypeptide(L)'
;MPTFFSFQQGSERAQNVRYLGSEASPLLGRFRAVPPARRRAGPYPLTDDNDAPEELGPTARTKIPGHGAAKVKVNFWFFLCVYYSFYNLTALIWITKVFNLYSLNWWPQSLGFPITVSAIAILSIAAPIPIYLIPETNFLTAHNTAWISWTFVIMAMPVAIAFLILMTNERHLKLRHSLSETQRIFTSSWWAGEPDNTPSRRDARRQRAALDPDAFDPTRDASAIGFTDGRYQRPALPVRLRRRWLPASFVRFVWFCLALSIGLLAYVIGEAYAEIYLSTLPHNNLETIVYVYGWISTVHLLDGLTGWILGGNEGERVGSYPLSWIFKLYFMLTYQTYVRALYARLRSPSQFITLQILSSTGLIVVTPILMSAPFHWFLSVIGVNGQSYGSYQKICIRNVFIRFMAENASMLAFLGSVAVLHFGANKDVYPYFAFDGTEENEDYDFGLTFYASTITWACELVASFVVAGLIRWIYKVSVVTEGKLDFIVWPELLPTCVAVMLHVLQNMFFSIIRLQFR
;
A
#
# COMPACT_ATOMS: atom_id res chain seq x y z
N MET A 1 -19.92 28.26 21.48
CA MET A 1 -18.62 28.29 22.20
C MET A 1 -18.11 26.87 22.38
N PRO A 2 -16.82 26.58 22.13
CA PRO A 2 -15.90 27.24 21.20
C PRO A 2 -15.34 26.21 20.18
N THR A 3 -15.43 26.40 18.85
CA THR A 3 -14.51 27.17 17.98
C THR A 3 -13.03 27.06 18.35
N PHE A 4 -12.35 26.05 17.80
CA PHE A 4 -10.88 25.95 17.79
C PHE A 4 -10.41 25.77 16.35
N PHE A 5 -10.18 26.88 15.65
CA PHE A 5 -9.05 27.12 14.76
C PHE A 5 -9.07 28.61 14.40
N SER A 6 -8.31 29.40 15.15
CA SER A 6 -7.99 30.78 14.80
C SER A 6 -6.80 30.76 13.84
N PHE A 7 -7.05 31.08 12.57
CA PHE A 7 -5.97 31.46 11.66
C PHE A 7 -5.55 32.89 11.99
N GLN A 8 -4.36 33.04 12.58
CA GLN A 8 -3.75 34.36 12.73
C GLN A 8 -2.99 34.69 11.45
N GLN A 9 -3.64 35.50 10.61
CA GLN A 9 -3.08 36.04 9.38
C GLN A 9 -2.20 37.24 9.72
N GLY A 10 -0.89 37.10 9.54
CA GLY A 10 0.03 38.24 9.52
C GLY A 10 -0.21 39.05 8.24
N SER A 11 -0.78 40.23 8.40
CA SER A 11 -1.06 41.20 7.35
C SER A 11 0.14 42.10 7.07
N GLU A 12 0.58 42.20 5.82
CA GLU A 12 1.07 43.46 5.24
C GLU A 12 0.50 43.65 3.82
N ARG A 13 -0.34 44.70 3.74
CA ARG A 13 -0.86 45.52 2.63
C ARG A 13 -0.47 45.14 1.19
N ALA A 14 -1.43 44.84 0.30
CA ALA A 14 -2.45 45.70 -0.35
C ALA A 14 -1.93 46.46 -1.59
N GLN A 15 -2.47 46.15 -2.78
CA GLN A 15 -3.36 47.05 -3.54
C GLN A 15 -3.67 46.55 -4.97
N ASN A 16 -4.98 46.55 -5.29
CA ASN A 16 -5.65 46.74 -6.60
C ASN A 16 -5.52 45.58 -7.63
N VAL A 17 -6.56 45.06 -8.29
CA VAL A 17 -7.67 45.71 -9.03
C VAL A 17 -8.90 44.76 -9.14
N ARG A 18 -10.10 45.37 -9.12
CA ARG A 18 -11.47 44.79 -9.31
C ARG A 18 -11.85 44.59 -10.79
N TYR A 19 -12.79 43.67 -11.09
CA TYR A 19 -14.03 43.77 -11.92
C TYR A 19 -14.56 42.30 -12.13
N LEU A 20 -15.71 41.81 -11.62
CA LEU A 20 -17.17 42.02 -11.81
C LEU A 20 -17.86 41.14 -12.88
N GLY A 21 -18.94 40.43 -12.49
CA GLY A 21 -20.06 39.89 -13.34
C GLY A 21 -20.20 38.35 -13.34
N SER A 22 -21.13 37.71 -12.59
CA SER A 22 -22.55 37.36 -12.92
C SER A 22 -22.69 36.39 -14.12
N GLU A 23 -23.56 35.38 -14.22
CA GLU A 23 -24.71 34.83 -13.49
C GLU A 23 -25.11 33.51 -14.24
N ALA A 24 -26.08 32.77 -13.69
CA ALA A 24 -27.03 31.90 -14.39
C ALA A 24 -26.66 30.43 -14.79
N SER A 25 -27.34 29.49 -14.11
CA SER A 25 -27.86 28.21 -14.64
C SER A 25 -29.02 28.48 -15.66
N PRO A 26 -29.77 27.53 -16.30
CA PRO A 26 -29.96 26.10 -15.96
C PRO A 26 -30.33 25.11 -17.14
N LEU A 27 -30.68 23.87 -16.76
CA LEU A 27 -31.65 22.91 -17.38
C LEU A 27 -31.26 21.89 -18.49
N LEU A 28 -31.63 20.64 -18.15
CA LEU A 28 -32.29 19.57 -18.96
C LEU A 28 -31.46 18.65 -19.88
N GLY A 29 -31.61 17.35 -19.63
CA GLY A 29 -31.26 16.29 -20.59
C GLY A 29 -31.29 14.87 -20.02
N ARG A 30 -32.49 14.37 -19.66
CA ARG A 30 -32.72 12.93 -19.47
C ARG A 30 -32.41 12.21 -20.79
N PHE A 31 -31.51 11.23 -20.80
CA PHE A 31 -31.37 10.32 -21.94
C PHE A 31 -31.42 8.85 -21.51
N ARG A 32 -32.41 8.19 -22.12
CA ARG A 32 -32.80 6.78 -22.04
C ARG A 32 -31.96 5.98 -23.05
N ALA A 33 -31.61 4.74 -22.70
CA ALA A 33 -30.95 3.81 -23.61
C ALA A 33 -31.84 3.52 -24.84
N VAL A 34 -31.25 3.61 -26.04
CA VAL A 34 -31.88 3.27 -27.32
C VAL A 34 -31.30 1.94 -27.80
N PRO A 35 -32.11 0.92 -28.11
CA PRO A 35 -31.62 -0.32 -28.72
C PRO A 35 -31.30 -0.10 -30.22
N PRO A 36 -30.31 -0.81 -30.79
CA PRO A 36 -29.91 -0.58 -32.17
C PRO A 36 -30.92 -1.12 -33.18
N ALA A 37 -31.19 -0.31 -34.21
CA ALA A 37 -31.99 -0.67 -35.37
C ALA A 37 -31.18 -1.56 -36.34
N ARG A 38 -31.80 -2.66 -36.78
CA ARG A 38 -31.37 -3.51 -37.90
C ARG A 38 -31.19 -2.67 -39.18
N ARG A 39 -29.99 -2.69 -39.78
CA ARG A 39 -29.78 -2.27 -41.18
C ARG A 39 -29.64 -3.48 -42.10
N ARG A 40 -30.28 -3.32 -43.26
CA ARG A 40 -30.58 -4.28 -44.31
C ARG A 40 -29.37 -4.67 -45.16
N ALA A 41 -29.51 -5.83 -45.77
CA ALA A 41 -28.68 -6.49 -46.77
C ALA A 41 -28.58 -5.76 -48.12
N GLY A 42 -27.56 -6.15 -48.90
CA GLY A 42 -27.36 -5.94 -50.34
C GLY A 42 -26.22 -6.86 -50.86
N PRO A 43 -26.15 -7.23 -52.16
CA PRO A 43 -26.12 -8.64 -52.57
C PRO A 43 -25.05 -9.11 -53.61
N TYR A 44 -24.75 -10.43 -53.58
CA TYR A 44 -24.33 -11.40 -54.65
C TYR A 44 -22.97 -11.23 -55.40
N PRO A 45 -22.31 -12.31 -55.93
CA PRO A 45 -22.94 -13.47 -56.58
C PRO A 45 -22.40 -14.89 -56.30
N LEU A 46 -23.18 -15.80 -56.89
CA LEU A 46 -23.23 -17.26 -56.87
C LEU A 46 -22.00 -17.93 -57.49
N THR A 47 -21.60 -19.05 -56.90
CA THR A 47 -21.14 -20.23 -57.65
C THR A 47 -21.89 -21.43 -57.10
N ASP A 48 -22.71 -21.99 -57.98
CA ASP A 48 -23.38 -23.28 -57.91
C ASP A 48 -22.31 -24.36 -58.08
N ASP A 49 -22.30 -25.38 -57.21
CA ASP A 49 -22.22 -26.78 -57.66
C ASP A 49 -22.39 -27.74 -56.48
N ASN A 50 -23.17 -28.76 -56.79
CA ASN A 50 -23.66 -29.85 -55.95
C ASN A 50 -22.57 -30.62 -55.22
N ASP A 51 -22.80 -30.92 -53.94
CA ASP A 51 -22.74 -32.29 -53.37
C ASP A 51 -22.94 -32.22 -51.84
N ALA A 52 -24.11 -32.68 -51.39
CA ALA A 52 -24.33 -33.20 -50.04
C ALA A 52 -24.64 -34.69 -50.22
N PRO A 53 -24.23 -35.61 -49.32
CA PRO A 53 -24.35 -35.40 -47.88
C PRO A 53 -23.23 -36.03 -47.02
N GLU A 54 -22.82 -35.37 -45.94
CA GLU A 54 -22.61 -36.06 -44.65
C GLU A 54 -22.50 -35.03 -43.51
N GLU A 55 -23.27 -35.28 -42.45
CA GLU A 55 -23.35 -34.48 -41.24
C GLU A 55 -21.99 -34.40 -40.53
N LEU A 56 -21.23 -33.35 -40.80
CA LEU A 56 -20.15 -32.90 -39.91
C LEU A 56 -20.75 -31.88 -38.94
N GLY A 57 -20.95 -32.35 -37.70
CA GLY A 57 -21.40 -31.56 -36.56
C GLY A 57 -20.60 -30.26 -36.39
N PRO A 58 -21.16 -29.26 -35.68
CA PRO A 58 -20.58 -27.94 -35.61
C PRO A 58 -19.14 -28.05 -35.10
N THR A 59 -18.22 -27.70 -36.00
CA THR A 59 -16.79 -27.60 -35.77
C THR A 59 -16.57 -26.93 -34.43
N ALA A 60 -15.82 -27.63 -33.59
CA ALA A 60 -15.34 -27.16 -32.31
C ALA A 60 -14.81 -25.73 -32.47
N ARG A 61 -15.63 -24.75 -32.10
CA ARG A 61 -15.13 -23.43 -31.74
C ARG A 61 -14.11 -23.72 -30.66
N THR A 62 -12.85 -23.48 -30.98
CA THR A 62 -11.71 -23.55 -30.08
C THR A 62 -12.14 -22.85 -28.79
N LYS A 63 -12.55 -23.65 -27.80
CA LYS A 63 -12.89 -23.18 -26.47
C LYS A 63 -11.57 -22.66 -25.93
N ILE A 64 -11.40 -21.35 -25.93
CA ILE A 64 -10.34 -20.68 -25.19
C ILE A 64 -10.83 -20.75 -23.74
N PRO A 65 -10.37 -21.69 -22.92
CA PRO A 65 -10.82 -21.80 -21.55
C PRO A 65 -9.88 -20.89 -20.76
N GLY A 66 -10.31 -19.69 -20.39
CA GLY A 66 -9.45 -18.77 -19.66
C GLY A 66 -10.02 -17.37 -19.60
N HIS A 67 -10.96 -17.19 -18.65
CA HIS A 67 -11.76 -16.00 -18.41
C HIS A 67 -12.63 -15.59 -19.60
N GLY A 68 -13.94 -15.82 -19.48
CA GLY A 68 -14.93 -15.51 -20.50
C GLY A 68 -14.69 -14.19 -21.24
N ALA A 69 -14.89 -14.23 -22.57
CA ALA A 69 -14.74 -13.08 -23.45
C ALA A 69 -15.54 -11.88 -22.93
N ALA A 70 -15.06 -10.66 -23.20
CA ALA A 70 -15.78 -9.43 -22.85
C ALA A 70 -17.20 -9.49 -23.45
N LYS A 71 -18.21 -9.60 -22.59
CA LYS A 71 -19.62 -9.71 -23.02
C LYS A 71 -20.15 -8.38 -23.56
N VAL A 72 -19.56 -7.25 -23.15
CA VAL A 72 -20.06 -5.90 -23.45
C VAL A 72 -18.92 -4.96 -23.80
N LYS A 73 -19.17 -4.09 -24.79
CA LYS A 73 -18.31 -2.93 -25.08
C LYS A 73 -18.64 -1.74 -24.19
N VAL A 74 -17.66 -1.30 -23.41
CA VAL A 74 -17.73 -0.18 -22.45
C VAL A 74 -17.51 1.16 -23.17
N ASN A 75 -18.17 2.21 -22.69
CA ASN A 75 -17.90 3.57 -23.16
C ASN A 75 -16.57 4.08 -22.57
N PHE A 76 -15.60 4.37 -23.44
CA PHE A 76 -14.27 4.85 -23.05
C PHE A 76 -14.30 6.09 -22.16
N TRP A 77 -15.10 7.11 -22.52
CA TRP A 77 -15.16 8.36 -21.77
C TRP A 77 -15.76 8.20 -20.37
N PHE A 78 -16.79 7.35 -20.25
CA PHE A 78 -17.37 7.03 -18.95
C PHE A 78 -16.36 6.26 -18.09
N PHE A 79 -15.69 5.27 -18.67
CA PHE A 79 -14.65 4.52 -17.98
C PHE A 79 -13.53 5.44 -17.49
N LEU A 80 -13.00 6.30 -18.36
CA LEU A 80 -11.86 7.16 -18.06
C LEU A 80 -12.22 8.21 -16.98
N CYS A 81 -13.31 8.96 -17.18
CA CYS A 81 -13.64 10.10 -16.33
C CYS A 81 -14.30 9.70 -15.00
N VAL A 82 -15.01 8.56 -14.95
CA VAL A 82 -15.70 8.11 -13.74
C VAL A 82 -14.89 6.99 -13.10
N TYR A 83 -14.85 5.82 -13.72
CA TYR A 83 -14.30 4.61 -13.09
C TYR A 83 -12.79 4.73 -12.79
N TYR A 84 -12.00 5.08 -13.81
CA TYR A 84 -10.55 5.19 -13.71
C TYR A 84 -10.11 6.42 -12.92
N SER A 85 -10.84 7.54 -13.01
CA SER A 85 -10.60 8.74 -12.19
C SER A 85 -10.74 8.45 -10.69
N PHE A 86 -11.82 7.77 -10.26
CA PHE A 86 -11.99 7.39 -8.85
C PHE A 86 -10.92 6.42 -8.36
N TYR A 87 -10.53 5.47 -9.22
CA TYR A 87 -9.43 4.55 -8.97
C TYR A 87 -8.11 5.29 -8.72
N ASN A 88 -7.72 6.19 -9.63
CA ASN A 88 -6.52 7.01 -9.49
C ASN A 88 -6.56 7.96 -8.30
N LEU A 89 -7.72 8.57 -8.03
CA LEU A 89 -7.87 9.48 -6.89
C LEU A 89 -7.61 8.74 -5.57
N THR A 90 -8.14 7.53 -5.43
CA THR A 90 -7.91 6.69 -4.25
C THR A 90 -6.43 6.33 -4.11
N ALA A 91 -5.78 5.96 -5.22
CA ALA A 91 -4.34 5.69 -5.26
C ALA A 91 -3.51 6.93 -4.86
N LEU A 92 -3.90 8.12 -5.31
CA LEU A 92 -3.23 9.39 -5.00
C LEU A 92 -3.43 9.82 -3.53
N ILE A 93 -4.62 9.57 -2.96
CA ILE A 93 -4.90 9.77 -1.54
C ILE A 93 -4.04 8.83 -0.69
N TRP A 94 -3.98 7.55 -1.07
CA TRP A 94 -3.17 6.55 -0.40
C TRP A 94 -1.70 6.97 -0.35
N ILE A 95 -1.09 7.28 -1.50
CA ILE A 95 0.32 7.67 -1.52
C ILE A 95 0.57 8.95 -0.71
N THR A 96 -0.32 9.93 -0.80
CA THR A 96 -0.22 11.17 -0.01
C THR A 96 -0.22 10.86 1.49
N LYS A 97 -1.07 9.94 1.94
CA LYS A 97 -1.12 9.51 3.34
C LYS A 97 0.14 8.77 3.78
N VAL A 98 0.74 7.95 2.92
CA VAL A 98 2.05 7.32 3.18
C VAL A 98 3.14 8.38 3.38
N PHE A 99 3.17 9.42 2.54
CA PHE A 99 4.12 10.53 2.68
C PHE A 99 3.89 11.33 3.97
N ASN A 100 2.63 11.53 4.37
CA ASN A 100 2.30 12.17 5.64
C ASN A 100 2.78 11.33 6.84
N LEU A 101 2.65 10.00 6.80
CA LEU A 101 3.21 9.11 7.83
C LEU A 101 4.74 9.13 7.85
N TYR A 102 5.36 9.31 6.69
CA TYR A 102 6.80 9.55 6.58
C TYR A 102 7.21 10.99 6.98
N SER A 103 6.25 11.86 7.31
CA SER A 103 6.45 13.28 7.67
C SER A 103 7.19 14.08 6.59
N LEU A 104 6.98 13.75 5.32
CA LEU A 104 7.61 14.42 4.18
C LEU A 104 6.55 15.07 3.28
N ASN A 105 6.62 16.40 3.17
CA ASN A 105 5.82 17.13 2.20
C ASN A 105 6.43 16.95 0.81
N TRP A 106 5.68 16.32 -0.09
CA TRP A 106 6.15 16.03 -1.45
C TRP A 106 5.77 17.10 -2.48
N TRP A 107 4.88 18.04 -2.15
CA TRP A 107 4.48 19.11 -3.07
C TRP A 107 5.35 20.36 -2.93
N PRO A 108 5.60 21.09 -4.02
CA PRO A 108 6.36 22.34 -3.97
C PRO A 108 5.58 23.44 -3.23
N GLN A 109 6.29 24.24 -2.44
CA GLN A 109 5.70 25.32 -1.63
C GLN A 109 5.07 26.43 -2.48
N SER A 110 5.52 26.62 -3.72
CA SER A 110 5.01 27.64 -4.64
C SER A 110 3.62 27.32 -5.20
N LEU A 111 3.32 26.05 -5.48
CA LEU A 111 2.04 25.61 -6.03
C LEU A 111 1.05 25.23 -4.91
N GLY A 112 1.57 24.73 -3.79
CA GLY A 112 0.73 24.19 -2.71
C GLY A 112 0.11 22.83 -3.06
N PHE A 113 -0.48 22.20 -2.04
CA PHE A 113 -1.06 20.87 -2.14
C PHE A 113 -2.21 20.75 -3.15
N PRO A 114 -3.28 21.58 -3.12
CA PRO A 114 -4.47 21.34 -3.94
C PRO A 114 -4.18 21.49 -5.44
N ILE A 115 -3.33 22.44 -5.83
CA ILE A 115 -2.97 22.67 -7.23
C ILE A 115 -2.11 21.51 -7.74
N THR A 116 -1.12 21.07 -6.96
CA THR A 116 -0.23 19.96 -7.35
C THR A 116 -1.00 18.65 -7.53
N VAL A 117 -1.89 18.33 -6.57
CA VAL A 117 -2.73 17.13 -6.66
C VAL A 117 -3.71 17.21 -7.82
N SER A 118 -4.33 18.37 -8.05
CA SER A 118 -5.24 18.56 -9.18
C SER A 118 -4.52 18.43 -10.53
N ALA A 119 -3.30 18.95 -10.65
CA ALA A 119 -2.50 18.82 -11.86
C ALA A 119 -2.15 17.35 -12.15
N ILE A 120 -1.74 16.59 -11.13
CA ILE A 120 -1.48 15.14 -11.27
C ILE A 120 -2.76 14.38 -11.63
N ALA A 121 -3.90 14.72 -11.01
CA ALA A 121 -5.18 14.10 -11.33
C ALA A 121 -5.61 14.38 -12.78
N ILE A 122 -5.45 15.62 -13.27
CA ILE A 122 -5.72 15.98 -14.67
C ILE A 122 -4.78 15.21 -15.61
N LEU A 123 -3.48 15.16 -15.30
CA LEU A 123 -2.51 14.40 -16.09
C LEU A 123 -2.87 12.91 -16.17
N SER A 124 -3.35 12.34 -15.06
CA SER A 124 -3.75 10.93 -14.99
C SER A 124 -4.89 10.57 -15.95
N ILE A 125 -5.76 11.54 -16.26
CA ILE A 125 -6.89 11.41 -17.19
C ILE A 125 -6.48 11.81 -18.61
N ALA A 126 -5.63 12.82 -18.76
CA ALA A 126 -5.26 13.35 -20.07
C ALA A 126 -4.35 12.40 -20.87
N ALA A 127 -3.39 11.72 -20.23
CA ALA A 127 -2.41 10.91 -20.96
C ALA A 127 -2.97 9.64 -21.63
N PRO A 128 -4.00 8.95 -21.10
CA PRO A 128 -4.64 7.83 -21.81
C PRO A 128 -5.44 8.22 -23.06
N ILE A 129 -5.84 9.49 -23.20
CA ILE A 129 -6.63 9.97 -24.34
C ILE A 129 -5.90 9.77 -25.69
N PRO A 130 -4.65 10.23 -25.88
CA PRO A 130 -3.93 9.99 -27.12
C PRO A 130 -3.68 8.49 -27.38
N ILE A 131 -3.46 7.68 -26.33
CA ILE A 131 -3.26 6.22 -26.47
C ILE A 131 -4.51 5.56 -27.08
N TYR A 132 -5.70 6.04 -26.73
CA TYR A 132 -6.97 5.54 -27.27
C TYR A 132 -7.23 6.00 -28.71
N LEU A 133 -6.90 7.26 -29.02
CA LEU A 133 -7.17 7.85 -30.34
C LEU A 133 -6.21 7.37 -31.43
N ILE A 134 -5.00 6.93 -31.06
CA ILE A 134 -3.98 6.44 -31.99
C ILE A 134 -4.20 4.94 -32.24
N PRO A 135 -4.47 4.50 -33.49
CA PRO A 135 -4.76 3.10 -33.81
C PRO A 135 -3.66 2.13 -33.42
N GLU A 136 -2.39 2.55 -33.54
CA GLU A 136 -1.22 1.72 -33.25
C GLU A 136 -1.06 1.41 -31.76
N THR A 137 -1.57 2.28 -30.87
CA THR A 137 -1.47 2.11 -29.40
C THR A 137 -2.77 1.66 -28.76
N ASN A 138 -3.86 1.56 -29.53
CA ASN A 138 -5.18 1.23 -29.01
C ASN A 138 -5.21 -0.14 -28.30
N PHE A 139 -4.40 -1.10 -28.77
CA PHE A 139 -4.31 -2.43 -28.15
C PHE A 139 -3.94 -2.37 -26.66
N LEU A 140 -3.14 -1.38 -26.23
CA LEU A 140 -2.77 -1.20 -24.82
C LEU A 140 -3.99 -0.91 -23.95
N THR A 141 -5.02 -0.25 -24.49
CA THR A 141 -6.22 0.09 -23.72
C THR A 141 -7.08 -1.13 -23.37
N ALA A 142 -6.92 -2.25 -24.08
CA ALA A 142 -7.62 -3.50 -23.81
C ALA A 142 -7.01 -4.28 -22.63
N HIS A 143 -5.74 -4.04 -22.29
CA HIS A 143 -5.05 -4.75 -21.22
C HIS A 143 -5.18 -4.01 -19.87
N ASN A 144 -5.69 -4.70 -18.85
CA ASN A 144 -5.80 -4.15 -17.49
C ASN A 144 -4.42 -3.76 -16.91
N THR A 145 -3.38 -4.53 -17.27
CA THR A 145 -1.99 -4.29 -16.87
C THR A 145 -1.47 -2.92 -17.31
N ALA A 146 -1.90 -2.40 -18.47
CA ALA A 146 -1.49 -1.08 -18.95
C ALA A 146 -2.07 0.05 -18.08
N TRP A 147 -3.35 -0.04 -17.72
CA TRP A 147 -4.02 0.93 -16.84
C TRP A 147 -3.45 0.90 -15.43
N ILE A 148 -3.22 -0.29 -14.87
CA ILE A 148 -2.59 -0.46 -13.56
C ILE A 148 -1.17 0.14 -13.55
N SER A 149 -0.38 -0.14 -14.59
CA SER A 149 0.95 0.42 -14.75
C SER A 149 0.90 1.95 -14.83
N TRP A 150 -0.08 2.51 -15.54
CA TRP A 150 -0.29 3.95 -15.60
C TRP A 150 -0.63 4.56 -14.23
N THR A 151 -1.50 3.93 -13.44
CA THR A 151 -1.76 4.35 -12.05
C THR A 151 -0.49 4.35 -11.22
N PHE A 152 0.41 3.39 -11.41
CA PHE A 152 1.69 3.37 -10.70
C PHE A 152 2.67 4.45 -11.13
N VAL A 153 2.69 4.81 -12.42
CA VAL A 153 3.41 6.01 -12.86
C VAL A 153 2.88 7.25 -12.14
N ILE A 154 1.56 7.38 -12.01
CA ILE A 154 0.92 8.48 -11.29
C ILE A 154 1.26 8.47 -9.79
N MET A 155 1.26 7.30 -9.14
CA MET A 155 1.68 7.16 -7.74
C MET A 155 3.18 7.41 -7.52
N ALA A 156 4.01 7.23 -8.55
CA ALA A 156 5.44 7.53 -8.49
C ALA A 156 5.72 9.04 -8.66
N MET A 157 4.78 9.84 -9.18
CA MET A 157 4.96 11.29 -9.34
C MET A 157 5.26 12.01 -8.02
N PRO A 158 4.53 11.79 -6.91
CA PRO A 158 4.91 12.30 -5.59
C PRO A 158 6.34 11.96 -5.18
N VAL A 159 6.79 10.74 -5.47
CA VAL A 159 8.15 10.28 -5.17
C VAL A 159 9.18 11.04 -6.01
N ALA A 160 8.93 11.18 -7.31
CA ALA A 160 9.80 11.91 -8.21
C ALA A 160 9.88 13.40 -7.82
N ILE A 161 8.76 14.04 -7.49
CA ILE A 161 8.73 15.43 -7.04
C ILE A 161 9.48 15.58 -5.71
N ALA A 162 9.24 14.70 -4.73
CA ALA A 162 9.96 14.72 -3.46
C ALA A 162 11.46 14.53 -3.64
N PHE A 163 11.88 13.63 -4.54
CA PHE A 163 13.27 13.41 -4.90
C PHE A 163 13.89 14.66 -5.54
N LEU A 164 13.21 15.28 -6.51
CA LEU A 164 13.66 16.53 -7.13
C LEU A 164 13.76 17.67 -6.12
N ILE A 165 12.79 17.81 -5.21
CA ILE A 165 12.82 18.81 -4.13
C ILE A 165 14.03 18.58 -3.21
N LEU A 166 14.34 17.33 -2.88
CA LEU A 166 15.51 16.99 -2.03
C LEU A 166 16.84 17.20 -2.76
N MET A 167 16.91 16.98 -4.08
CA MET A 167 18.10 17.27 -4.87
C MET A 167 18.32 18.75 -5.13
N THR A 168 17.25 19.52 -5.34
CA THR A 168 17.32 20.97 -5.65
C THR A 168 17.51 21.83 -4.42
N ASN A 169 16.96 21.44 -3.26
CA ASN A 169 17.20 22.13 -2.01
C ASN A 169 18.55 21.71 -1.42
N GLU A 170 19.64 22.38 -1.82
CA GLU A 170 20.98 22.29 -1.20
C GLU A 170 21.02 22.85 0.25
N ARG A 171 20.00 22.59 1.08
CA ARG A 171 19.98 22.95 2.50
C ARG A 171 20.94 22.11 3.36
N HIS A 172 21.65 21.16 2.77
CA HIS A 172 22.64 20.34 3.46
C HIS A 172 24.06 20.96 3.50
N LEU A 173 24.31 22.12 2.88
CA LEU A 173 25.60 22.83 2.94
C LEU A 173 25.61 24.10 3.80
N LYS A 174 24.44 24.61 4.24
CA LYS A 174 24.38 25.75 5.18
C LYS A 174 24.15 25.28 6.62
N LEU A 175 25.25 24.85 7.22
CA LEU A 175 25.50 24.56 8.64
C LEU A 175 25.25 25.76 9.59
N ARG A 176 24.09 26.44 9.53
CA ARG A 176 23.86 27.68 10.31
C ARG A 176 22.50 27.86 10.98
N HIS A 177 21.74 26.80 11.23
CA HIS A 177 20.69 26.88 12.25
C HIS A 177 20.74 25.66 13.16
N SER A 178 20.79 25.92 14.48
CA SER A 178 20.70 24.91 15.53
C SER A 178 19.44 24.09 15.28
N LEU A 179 19.63 22.81 14.95
CA LEU A 179 18.56 21.85 14.78
C LEU A 179 17.72 21.79 16.06
N SER A 180 16.39 21.79 15.94
CA SER A 180 15.51 21.63 17.11
C SER A 180 15.74 20.27 17.77
N GLU A 181 15.38 20.13 19.04
CA GLU A 181 15.56 18.91 19.83
C GLU A 181 14.93 17.66 19.18
N THR A 182 13.84 17.84 18.44
CA THR A 182 13.19 16.83 17.59
C THR A 182 13.99 16.44 16.33
N GLN A 183 14.70 17.38 15.71
CA GLN A 183 15.61 17.07 14.58
C GLN A 183 16.88 16.34 15.06
N ARG A 184 17.24 16.50 16.34
CA ARG A 184 18.38 15.82 16.97
C ARG A 184 18.18 14.31 17.05
N ILE A 185 16.94 13.87 17.30
CA ILE A 185 16.52 12.45 17.35
C ILE A 185 16.85 11.72 16.03
N PHE A 186 16.81 12.43 14.89
CA PHE A 186 17.10 11.83 13.57
C PHE A 186 18.57 11.88 13.15
N THR A 187 19.39 12.65 13.87
CA THR A 187 20.84 12.78 13.62
C THR A 187 21.67 11.76 14.41
N SER A 188 21.19 11.31 15.57
CA SER A 188 21.83 10.25 16.35
C SER A 188 21.41 8.88 15.85
N SER A 189 22.09 8.38 14.81
CA SER A 189 22.06 6.95 14.46
C SER A 189 23.48 6.41 14.54
N TRP A 190 23.67 5.20 15.08
CA TRP A 190 24.97 4.51 15.23
C TRP A 190 25.88 4.59 13.99
N TRP A 191 25.31 4.61 12.78
CA TRP A 191 26.04 4.77 11.52
C TRP A 191 26.67 6.16 11.32
N ALA A 192 26.28 7.17 12.10
CA ALA A 192 26.86 8.51 12.11
C ALA A 192 28.22 8.56 12.85
N GLY A 193 28.67 7.43 13.43
CA GLY A 193 30.03 7.30 13.93
C GLY A 193 30.33 8.15 15.15
N GLU A 194 29.37 8.35 16.04
CA GLU A 194 29.72 8.63 17.43
C GLU A 194 30.03 7.26 18.06
N PRO A 195 31.27 6.95 18.43
CA PRO A 195 31.57 5.71 19.13
C PRO A 195 30.92 5.77 20.51
N ASP A 196 30.01 4.84 20.81
CA ASP A 196 29.34 4.65 22.10
C ASP A 196 30.27 4.26 23.28
N ASN A 197 31.57 4.57 23.20
CA ASN A 197 32.56 4.18 24.21
C ASN A 197 33.21 5.36 24.95
N THR A 198 32.57 6.54 25.02
CA THR A 198 33.04 7.58 25.93
C THR A 198 31.91 8.05 26.84
N PRO A 199 31.94 7.75 28.16
CA PRO A 199 31.05 8.40 29.10
C PRO A 199 31.26 9.91 28.96
N SER A 200 30.15 10.65 28.91
CA SER A 200 30.10 12.10 28.70
C SER A 200 31.19 12.82 29.50
N ARG A 201 32.28 13.21 28.82
CA ARG A 201 33.38 14.01 29.40
C ARG A 201 32.88 15.37 29.93
N ARG A 202 31.64 15.74 29.60
CA ARG A 202 30.92 16.92 30.09
C ARG A 202 30.38 16.73 31.52
N ASP A 203 29.99 15.52 31.91
CA ASP A 203 29.53 15.22 33.27
C ASP A 203 30.72 14.93 34.19
N ALA A 204 31.76 14.26 33.70
CA ALA A 204 33.00 14.03 34.45
C ALA A 204 33.74 15.35 34.82
N ARG A 205 33.61 16.40 34.00
CA ARG A 205 34.23 17.71 34.28
C ARG A 205 33.42 18.56 35.25
N ARG A 206 32.10 18.40 35.28
CA ARG A 206 31.23 19.02 36.31
C ARG A 206 31.39 18.34 37.66
N GLN A 207 31.56 17.02 37.70
CA GLN A 207 31.84 16.29 38.94
C GLN A 207 33.26 16.51 39.46
N ARG A 208 34.28 16.66 38.60
CA ARG A 208 35.65 17.02 39.05
C ARG A 208 35.80 18.47 39.53
N ALA A 209 34.98 19.40 39.02
CA ALA A 209 34.97 20.78 39.54
C ALA A 209 34.26 20.89 40.91
N ALA A 210 33.52 19.87 41.32
CA ALA A 210 32.87 19.81 42.63
C ALA A 210 33.70 19.06 43.71
N LEU A 211 34.91 18.62 43.36
CA LEU A 211 35.82 17.85 44.21
C LEU A 211 37.25 18.42 44.14
N ASP A 212 37.36 19.75 44.18
CA ASP A 212 38.66 20.42 44.36
C ASP A 212 38.93 20.54 45.87
N PRO A 213 39.98 19.89 46.44
CA PRO A 213 40.22 19.87 47.88
C PRO A 213 40.68 21.21 48.47
N ASP A 214 41.04 22.18 47.62
CA ASP A 214 41.64 23.47 48.05
C ASP A 214 40.63 24.63 48.11
N ALA A 215 39.32 24.35 48.08
CA ALA A 215 38.28 25.38 48.11
C ALA A 215 38.01 25.98 49.52
N PHE A 216 38.73 25.56 50.55
CA PHE A 216 38.57 26.08 51.92
C PHE A 216 39.92 26.30 52.61
N ASP A 217 40.67 27.29 52.11
CA ASP A 217 41.79 27.89 52.83
C ASP A 217 41.31 29.22 53.46
N PRO A 218 41.21 29.32 54.80
CA PRO A 218 40.68 30.50 55.49
C PRO A 218 41.68 31.68 55.53
N THR A 219 42.84 31.58 54.87
CA THR A 219 43.90 32.60 54.92
C THR A 219 44.14 33.38 53.62
N ARG A 220 43.30 33.19 52.59
CA ARG A 220 43.42 33.95 51.33
C ARG A 220 42.72 35.31 51.38
N ASP A 221 43.51 36.37 51.20
CA ASP A 221 43.05 37.75 51.07
C ASP A 221 42.04 37.95 49.92
N ALA A 222 40.97 38.70 50.21
CA ALA A 222 39.83 38.95 49.32
C ALA A 222 40.13 39.87 48.10
N SER A 223 41.39 40.21 47.84
CA SER A 223 41.81 41.14 46.78
C SER A 223 42.35 40.46 45.52
N ALA A 224 42.38 39.12 45.45
CA ALA A 224 42.94 38.37 44.31
C ALA A 224 41.90 37.85 43.30
N ILE A 225 40.68 38.40 43.24
CA ILE A 225 39.74 38.13 42.14
C ILE A 225 40.09 39.04 40.95
N GLY A 226 41.20 38.73 40.31
CA GLY A 226 41.60 39.33 39.03
C GLY A 226 40.92 38.61 37.87
N PHE A 227 40.04 39.30 37.15
CA PHE A 227 39.46 38.84 35.89
C PHE A 227 40.57 38.74 34.83
N THR A 228 41.19 37.57 34.67
CA THR A 228 42.14 37.33 33.58
C THR A 228 41.36 37.06 32.29
N ASP A 229 41.26 38.08 31.44
CA ASP A 229 40.81 37.98 30.05
C ASP A 229 41.86 37.22 29.22
N GLY A 230 41.90 35.90 29.43
CA GLY A 230 42.78 34.98 28.73
C GLY A 230 42.22 34.63 27.37
N ARG A 231 42.60 35.41 26.35
CA ARG A 231 42.51 35.06 24.92
C ARG A 231 43.29 33.76 24.65
N TYR A 232 42.70 32.61 24.99
CA TYR A 232 43.14 31.33 24.45
C TYR A 232 42.41 31.09 23.14
N GLN A 233 43.11 31.39 22.04
CA GLN A 233 42.83 30.82 20.72
C GLN A 233 42.64 29.31 20.90
N ARG A 234 41.40 28.84 20.76
CA ARG A 234 41.11 27.41 20.62
C ARG A 234 41.91 26.92 19.41
N PRO A 235 42.78 25.90 19.54
CA PRO A 235 43.21 25.17 18.36
C PRO A 235 41.94 24.54 17.79
N ALA A 236 41.49 25.06 16.65
CA ALA A 236 40.47 24.39 15.87
C ALA A 236 41.09 23.07 15.40
N LEU A 237 40.95 22.02 16.22
CA LEU A 237 41.20 20.66 15.79
C LEU A 237 40.40 20.47 14.51
N PRO A 238 41.04 20.13 13.38
CA PRO A 238 40.30 19.82 12.18
C PRO A 238 39.52 18.55 12.50
N VAL A 239 38.24 18.73 12.88
CA VAL A 239 37.25 17.66 12.83
C VAL A 239 37.31 17.23 11.39
N ARG A 240 37.94 16.08 11.14
CA ARG A 240 37.83 15.36 9.88
C ARG A 240 36.35 15.01 9.79
N LEU A 241 35.56 15.96 9.28
CA LEU A 241 34.29 15.72 8.64
C LEU A 241 34.63 14.75 7.52
N ARG A 242 34.55 13.46 7.85
CA ARG A 242 34.55 12.40 6.88
C ARG A 242 33.29 12.69 6.06
N ARG A 243 33.48 13.42 4.95
CA ARG A 243 32.44 13.80 4.01
C ARG A 243 31.80 12.50 3.54
N ARG A 244 30.79 12.02 4.24
CA ARG A 244 29.86 11.05 3.68
C ARG A 244 29.10 11.81 2.61
N TRP A 245 29.19 11.30 1.38
CA TRP A 245 28.71 11.93 0.17
C TRP A 245 27.18 12.15 0.17
N LEU A 246 26.43 11.53 1.12
CA LEU A 246 24.98 11.65 1.26
C LEU A 246 24.57 11.79 2.74
N PRO A 247 23.67 12.73 3.09
CA PRO A 247 23.07 12.84 4.43
C PRO A 247 22.30 11.58 4.83
N ALA A 248 22.28 11.25 6.13
CA ALA A 248 21.56 10.08 6.64
C ALA A 248 20.07 10.09 6.25
N SER A 249 19.42 11.26 6.27
CA SER A 249 18.02 11.45 5.86
C SER A 249 17.77 11.09 4.39
N PHE A 250 18.71 11.39 3.49
CA PHE A 250 18.59 11.04 2.08
C PHE A 250 18.68 9.53 1.88
N VAL A 251 19.58 8.86 2.61
CA VAL A 251 19.67 7.39 2.57
C VAL A 251 18.39 6.74 3.10
N ARG A 252 17.80 7.26 4.19
CA ARG A 252 16.49 6.78 4.67
C ARG A 252 15.40 6.95 3.63
N PHE A 253 15.39 8.09 2.95
CA PHE A 253 14.44 8.37 1.87
C PHE A 253 14.60 7.39 0.70
N VAL A 254 15.82 7.08 0.28
CA VAL A 254 16.07 6.08 -0.79
C VAL A 254 15.57 4.69 -0.37
N TRP A 255 15.80 4.28 0.89
CA TRP A 255 15.24 3.02 1.40
C TRP A 255 13.71 3.02 1.44
N PHE A 256 13.10 4.14 1.83
CA PHE A 256 11.66 4.31 1.76
C PHE A 256 11.13 4.20 0.32
N CYS A 257 11.78 4.87 -0.65
CA CYS A 257 11.44 4.75 -2.06
C CYS A 257 11.56 3.31 -2.54
N LEU A 258 12.61 2.58 -2.14
CA LEU A 258 12.77 1.17 -2.50
C LEU A 258 11.65 0.30 -1.93
N ALA A 259 11.29 0.47 -0.65
CA ALA A 259 10.17 -0.26 -0.02
C ALA A 259 8.84 0.02 -0.74
N LEU A 260 8.61 1.28 -1.10
CA LEU A 260 7.43 1.69 -1.86
C LEU A 260 7.44 1.06 -3.26
N SER A 261 8.57 1.09 -3.98
CA SER A 261 8.70 0.45 -5.29
C SER A 261 8.45 -1.05 -5.22
N ILE A 262 8.96 -1.75 -4.20
CA ILE A 262 8.70 -3.18 -3.97
C ILE A 262 7.20 -3.42 -3.76
N GLY A 263 6.54 -2.60 -2.93
CA GLY A 263 5.10 -2.68 -2.69
C GLY A 263 4.28 -2.52 -3.97
N LEU A 264 4.57 -1.48 -4.76
CA LEU A 264 3.89 -1.23 -6.04
C LEU A 264 4.15 -2.34 -7.07
N LEU A 265 5.39 -2.80 -7.17
CA LEU A 265 5.78 -3.85 -8.10
C LEU A 265 5.11 -5.19 -7.77
N ALA A 266 4.92 -5.49 -6.49
CA ALA A 266 4.22 -6.72 -6.05
C ALA A 266 2.86 -6.85 -6.73
N TYR A 267 2.12 -5.76 -6.88
CA TYR A 267 0.83 -5.82 -7.54
C TYR A 267 0.94 -6.05 -9.06
N VAL A 268 1.84 -5.34 -9.76
CA VAL A 268 2.08 -5.57 -11.21
C VAL A 268 2.46 -7.03 -11.47
N ILE A 269 3.37 -7.57 -10.65
CA ILE A 269 3.81 -8.95 -10.78
C ILE A 269 2.65 -9.91 -10.56
N GLY A 270 1.80 -9.67 -9.54
CA GLY A 270 0.65 -10.51 -9.28
C GLY A 270 -0.34 -10.56 -10.44
N GLU A 271 -0.61 -9.42 -11.07
CA GLU A 271 -1.49 -9.30 -12.22
C GLU A 271 -0.91 -9.99 -13.46
N ALA A 272 0.37 -9.73 -13.76
CA ALA A 272 1.07 -10.39 -14.85
C ALA A 272 1.12 -11.92 -14.63
N TYR A 273 1.35 -12.34 -13.39
CA TYR A 273 1.38 -13.75 -13.00
C TYR A 273 0.01 -14.41 -13.17
N ALA A 274 -1.08 -13.72 -12.82
CA ALA A 274 -2.43 -14.18 -13.08
C ALA A 274 -2.75 -14.25 -14.57
N GLU A 275 -2.38 -13.25 -15.36
CA GLU A 275 -2.58 -13.25 -16.81
C GLU A 275 -1.85 -14.41 -17.50
N ILE A 276 -0.59 -14.67 -17.13
CA ILE A 276 0.21 -15.80 -17.65
C ILE A 276 -0.40 -17.15 -17.26
N TYR A 277 -0.84 -17.30 -16.02
CA TYR A 277 -1.48 -18.55 -15.60
C TYR A 277 -2.75 -18.80 -16.41
N LEU A 278 -3.56 -17.78 -16.65
CA LEU A 278 -4.81 -17.96 -17.40
C LEU A 278 -4.61 -18.17 -18.89
N SER A 279 -3.53 -17.64 -19.48
CA SER A 279 -3.22 -17.87 -20.89
C SER A 279 -2.69 -19.27 -21.18
N THR A 280 -2.31 -20.04 -20.15
CA THR A 280 -1.69 -21.37 -20.27
C THR A 280 -2.64 -22.53 -19.93
N LEU A 281 -3.94 -22.27 -19.84
CA LEU A 281 -4.96 -23.31 -19.59
C LEU A 281 -5.00 -24.35 -20.74
N PRO A 282 -5.32 -25.63 -20.46
CA PRO A 282 -5.74 -26.22 -19.18
C PRO A 282 -4.59 -26.73 -18.30
N HIS A 283 -4.68 -26.51 -16.98
CA HIS A 283 -3.69 -26.96 -15.99
C HIS A 283 -4.09 -28.24 -15.28
N ASN A 284 -3.09 -28.98 -14.80
CA ASN A 284 -3.30 -30.07 -13.84
C ASN A 284 -3.40 -29.55 -12.38
N ASN A 285 -3.88 -30.39 -11.46
CA ASN A 285 -4.04 -30.02 -10.05
C ASN A 285 -2.72 -29.58 -9.38
N LEU A 286 -1.58 -30.14 -9.80
CA LEU A 286 -0.25 -29.83 -9.25
C LEU A 286 0.20 -28.43 -9.68
N GLU A 287 0.05 -28.09 -10.96
CA GLU A 287 0.33 -26.79 -11.54
C GLU A 287 -0.50 -25.70 -10.86
N THR A 288 -1.78 -25.96 -10.58
CA THR A 288 -2.63 -25.04 -9.81
C THR A 288 -2.11 -24.84 -8.39
N ILE A 289 -1.69 -25.90 -7.69
CA ILE A 289 -1.14 -25.79 -6.33
C ILE A 289 0.18 -25.01 -6.36
N VAL A 290 1.10 -25.33 -7.27
CA VAL A 290 2.41 -24.65 -7.40
C VAL A 290 2.21 -23.18 -7.75
N TYR A 291 1.26 -22.86 -8.63
CA TYR A 291 0.88 -21.48 -8.94
C TYR A 291 0.43 -20.71 -7.69
N VAL A 292 -0.51 -21.29 -6.93
CA VAL A 292 -1.08 -20.65 -5.75
C VAL A 292 -0.03 -20.46 -4.65
N TYR A 293 0.67 -21.53 -4.27
CA TYR A 293 1.64 -21.47 -3.18
C TYR A 293 2.91 -20.72 -3.58
N GLY A 294 3.29 -20.73 -4.86
CA GLY A 294 4.38 -19.91 -5.40
C GLY A 294 4.08 -18.42 -5.26
N TRP A 295 2.84 -18.00 -5.57
CA TRP A 295 2.42 -16.62 -5.34
C TRP A 295 2.35 -16.26 -3.86
N ILE A 296 1.74 -17.10 -3.02
CA ILE A 296 1.67 -16.88 -1.56
C ILE A 296 3.07 -16.71 -0.98
N SER A 297 4.00 -17.58 -1.36
CA SER A 297 5.41 -17.49 -0.95
C SER A 297 6.03 -16.17 -1.40
N THR A 298 5.79 -15.75 -2.65
CA THR A 298 6.29 -14.48 -3.18
C THR A 298 5.80 -13.29 -2.37
N VAL A 299 4.50 -13.20 -2.08
CA VAL A 299 3.92 -12.12 -1.26
C VAL A 299 4.55 -12.06 0.12
N HIS A 300 4.75 -13.21 0.79
CA HIS A 300 5.40 -13.27 2.10
C HIS A 300 6.88 -12.88 2.06
N LEU A 301 7.61 -13.23 1.00
CA LEU A 301 8.99 -12.79 0.81
C LEU A 301 9.08 -11.28 0.61
N LEU A 302 8.19 -10.68 -0.18
CA LEU A 302 8.14 -9.23 -0.41
C LEU A 302 7.71 -8.46 0.85
N ASP A 303 6.77 -9.00 1.63
CA ASP A 303 6.38 -8.48 2.95
C ASP A 303 7.56 -8.54 3.93
N GLY A 304 8.28 -9.67 4.00
CA GLY A 304 9.48 -9.81 4.82
C GLY A 304 10.59 -8.85 4.42
N LEU A 305 10.86 -8.71 3.12
CA LEU A 305 11.86 -7.77 2.59
C LEU A 305 11.49 -6.32 2.90
N THR A 306 10.23 -5.94 2.67
CA THR A 306 9.73 -4.60 2.99
C THR A 306 9.77 -4.32 4.50
N GLY A 307 9.37 -5.30 5.32
CA GLY A 307 9.46 -5.22 6.78
C GLY A 307 10.88 -5.03 7.28
N TRP A 308 11.84 -5.74 6.67
CA TRP A 308 13.27 -5.58 6.97
C TRP A 308 13.81 -4.20 6.56
N ILE A 309 13.37 -3.64 5.43
CA ILE A 309 13.74 -2.28 5.02
C ILE A 309 13.17 -1.23 5.98
N LEU A 310 11.91 -1.40 6.41
CA LEU A 310 11.17 -0.38 7.15
C LEU A 310 11.41 -0.36 8.66
N GLY A 311 11.79 -1.49 9.28
CA GLY A 311 12.12 -1.49 10.70
C GLY A 311 12.08 -2.85 11.41
N GLY A 312 12.99 -3.76 11.03
CA GLY A 312 13.08 -5.09 11.64
C GLY A 312 14.10 -5.25 12.76
N ASN A 313 15.02 -4.32 12.99
CA ASN A 313 16.13 -4.46 13.96
C ASN A 313 16.57 -3.11 14.54
N GLU A 314 17.06 -3.10 15.78
CA GLU A 314 17.62 -1.92 16.44
C GLU A 314 18.78 -1.33 15.60
N GLY A 315 18.63 -0.09 15.09
CA GLY A 315 19.57 0.57 14.15
C GLY A 315 19.04 0.85 12.73
N GLU A 316 17.72 0.95 12.58
CA GLU A 316 16.92 0.92 11.33
C GLU A 316 17.33 1.87 10.19
N ARG A 317 17.10 1.39 8.96
CA ARG A 317 17.32 2.11 7.69
C ARG A 317 16.32 3.23 7.46
N VAL A 318 15.03 3.00 7.76
CA VAL A 318 13.96 4.01 7.66
C VAL A 318 13.47 4.45 9.05
N GLY A 319 13.23 3.54 10.00
CA GLY A 319 12.98 3.93 11.39
C GLY A 319 11.52 4.16 11.78
N SER A 320 10.53 3.70 10.99
CA SER A 320 9.13 4.14 11.13
C SER A 320 8.16 3.01 11.42
N TYR A 321 7.74 2.91 12.69
CA TYR A 321 6.71 1.99 13.16
C TYR A 321 5.36 2.13 12.42
N PRO A 322 4.74 3.33 12.29
CA PRO A 322 3.45 3.46 11.62
C PRO A 322 3.54 3.12 10.12
N LEU A 323 4.70 3.37 9.49
CA LEU A 323 4.93 3.00 8.10
C LEU A 323 5.06 1.47 7.93
N SER A 324 5.82 0.81 8.80
CA SER A 324 5.91 -0.67 8.87
C SER A 324 4.54 -1.30 9.07
N TRP A 325 3.72 -0.73 9.95
CA TRP A 325 2.34 -1.16 10.21
C TRP A 325 1.49 -1.12 8.93
N ILE A 326 1.57 -0.02 8.19
CA ILE A 326 0.77 0.23 7.00
C ILE A 326 1.19 -0.63 5.80
N PHE A 327 2.49 -0.84 5.59
CA PHE A 327 2.97 -1.78 4.58
C PHE A 327 2.63 -3.23 4.93
N LYS A 328 2.66 -3.59 6.21
CA LYS A 328 2.20 -4.91 6.66
C LYS A 328 0.72 -5.12 6.35
N LEU A 329 -0.11 -4.10 6.56
CA LEU A 329 -1.53 -4.14 6.16
C LEU A 329 -1.68 -4.26 4.63
N TYR A 330 -0.90 -3.51 3.85
CA TYR A 330 -0.90 -3.60 2.38
C TYR A 330 -0.64 -5.03 1.90
N PHE A 331 0.45 -5.66 2.33
CA PHE A 331 0.77 -7.03 1.90
C PHE A 331 -0.22 -8.07 2.44
N MET A 332 -0.72 -7.89 3.66
CA MET A 332 -1.73 -8.78 4.22
C MET A 332 -3.05 -8.69 3.44
N LEU A 333 -3.49 -7.48 3.05
CA LEU A 333 -4.68 -7.32 2.21
C LEU A 333 -4.46 -7.95 0.83
N THR A 334 -3.31 -7.72 0.20
CA THR A 334 -2.97 -8.33 -1.08
C THR A 334 -3.02 -9.86 -0.98
N TYR A 335 -2.42 -10.45 0.06
CA TYR A 335 -2.52 -11.88 0.30
C TYR A 335 -3.99 -12.34 0.40
N GLN A 336 -4.80 -11.67 1.22
CA GLN A 336 -6.20 -12.08 1.42
C GLN A 336 -7.03 -11.93 0.14
N THR A 337 -6.90 -10.83 -0.62
CA THR A 337 -7.67 -10.63 -1.86
C THR A 337 -7.36 -11.69 -2.90
N TYR A 338 -6.11 -12.09 -3.05
CA TYR A 338 -5.72 -13.19 -3.95
C TYR A 338 -6.31 -14.54 -3.49
N VAL A 339 -6.25 -14.83 -2.19
CA VAL A 339 -6.87 -16.04 -1.63
C VAL A 339 -8.39 -16.04 -1.85
N ARG A 340 -9.09 -14.91 -1.69
CA ARG A 340 -10.54 -14.81 -1.99
C ARG A 340 -10.85 -14.98 -3.47
N ALA A 341 -10.07 -14.34 -4.33
CA ALA A 341 -10.20 -14.50 -5.78
C ALA A 341 -9.99 -15.96 -6.20
N LEU A 342 -9.08 -16.67 -5.53
CA LEU A 342 -8.88 -18.11 -5.74
C LEU A 342 -10.05 -18.94 -5.22
N TYR A 343 -10.57 -18.66 -4.03
CA TYR A 343 -11.73 -19.40 -3.49
C TYR A 343 -12.92 -19.34 -4.41
N ALA A 344 -13.17 -18.19 -5.00
CA ALA A 344 -14.22 -18.06 -5.96
C ALA A 344 -14.01 -18.98 -7.19
N ARG A 345 -12.74 -19.29 -7.54
CA ARG A 345 -12.35 -20.04 -8.76
C ARG A 345 -12.27 -21.54 -8.52
N LEU A 346 -12.23 -21.97 -7.26
CA LEU A 346 -12.15 -23.39 -6.90
C LEU A 346 -13.51 -24.04 -7.10
N ARG A 347 -13.57 -24.95 -8.07
CA ARG A 347 -14.80 -25.60 -8.54
C ARG A 347 -15.32 -26.70 -7.60
N SER A 348 -14.64 -26.98 -6.48
CA SER A 348 -15.00 -28.09 -5.57
C SER A 348 -15.16 -27.64 -4.10
N PRO A 349 -16.31 -27.94 -3.47
CA PRO A 349 -16.55 -27.68 -2.04
C PRO A 349 -15.56 -28.38 -1.10
N SER A 350 -15.03 -29.56 -1.47
CA SER A 350 -14.09 -30.30 -0.63
C SER A 350 -12.71 -29.63 -0.56
N GLN A 351 -12.28 -29.00 -1.66
CA GLN A 351 -11.05 -28.20 -1.70
C GLN A 351 -11.17 -26.96 -0.82
N PHE A 352 -12.34 -26.33 -0.82
CA PHE A 352 -12.64 -25.18 0.01
C PHE A 352 -12.56 -25.51 1.52
N ILE A 353 -13.20 -26.61 1.94
CA ILE A 353 -13.17 -27.06 3.34
C ILE A 353 -11.73 -27.39 3.78
N THR A 354 -10.97 -28.09 2.92
CA THR A 354 -9.59 -28.49 3.24
C THR A 354 -8.68 -27.28 3.43
N LEU A 355 -8.76 -26.31 2.51
CA LEU A 355 -7.98 -25.06 2.60
C LEU A 355 -8.36 -24.25 3.84
N GLN A 356 -9.65 -24.20 4.17
CA GLN A 356 -10.12 -23.45 5.33
C GLN A 356 -9.65 -24.08 6.64
N ILE A 357 -9.75 -25.41 6.77
CA ILE A 357 -9.24 -26.14 7.94
C ILE A 357 -7.74 -25.91 8.08
N LEU A 358 -6.98 -26.01 6.99
CA LEU A 358 -5.53 -25.78 7.01
C LEU A 358 -5.19 -24.34 7.42
N SER A 359 -5.88 -23.35 6.86
CA SER A 359 -5.68 -21.92 7.16
C SER A 359 -6.02 -21.58 8.62
N SER A 360 -7.18 -22.01 9.12
CA SER A 360 -7.62 -21.76 10.50
C SER A 360 -6.75 -22.51 11.52
N THR A 361 -6.45 -23.78 11.28
CA THR A 361 -5.60 -24.59 12.17
C THR A 361 -4.19 -24.06 12.20
N GLY A 362 -3.63 -23.70 11.03
CA GLY A 362 -2.33 -23.05 10.93
C GLY A 362 -2.28 -21.76 11.75
N LEU A 363 -3.28 -20.89 11.61
CA LEU A 363 -3.37 -19.66 12.40
C LEU A 363 -3.40 -19.93 13.92
N ILE A 364 -4.26 -20.86 14.36
CA ILE A 364 -4.47 -21.20 15.78
C ILE A 364 -3.24 -21.83 16.42
N VAL A 365 -2.54 -22.72 15.71
CA VAL A 365 -1.41 -23.48 16.25
C VAL A 365 -0.10 -22.74 16.05
N VAL A 366 0.18 -22.29 14.83
CA VAL A 366 1.49 -21.72 14.47
C VAL A 366 1.69 -20.36 15.11
N THR A 367 0.67 -19.51 15.21
CA THR A 367 0.82 -18.15 15.73
C THR A 367 1.30 -18.10 17.18
N PRO A 368 0.68 -18.83 18.15
CA PRO A 368 1.20 -18.89 19.50
C PRO A 368 2.61 -19.48 19.58
N ILE A 369 2.96 -20.45 18.72
CA ILE A 369 4.30 -21.06 18.68
C ILE A 369 5.34 -20.05 18.21
N LEU A 370 5.06 -19.32 17.12
CA LEU A 370 5.97 -18.30 16.60
C LEU A 370 6.21 -17.18 17.61
N MET A 371 5.23 -16.84 18.44
CA MET A 371 5.39 -15.80 19.46
C MET A 371 6.20 -16.26 20.69
N SER A 372 6.53 -17.54 20.79
CA SER A 372 7.14 -18.10 22.00
C SER A 372 8.61 -17.69 22.18
N ALA A 373 9.04 -17.59 23.45
CA ALA A 373 10.44 -17.33 23.81
C ALA A 373 11.46 -18.31 23.18
N PRO A 374 11.24 -19.64 23.10
CA PRO A 374 12.19 -20.53 22.44
C PRO A 374 12.31 -20.26 20.93
N PHE A 375 11.23 -19.86 20.27
CA PHE A 375 11.29 -19.48 18.86
C PHE A 375 12.04 -18.17 18.65
N HIS A 376 11.81 -17.17 19.52
CA HIS A 376 12.61 -15.93 19.52
C HIS A 376 14.09 -16.21 19.76
N TRP A 377 14.42 -17.04 20.76
CA TRP A 377 15.79 -17.45 21.04
C TRP A 377 16.45 -18.11 19.82
N PHE A 378 15.73 -19.02 19.15
CA PHE A 378 16.20 -19.65 17.91
C PHE A 378 16.50 -18.62 16.81
N LEU A 379 15.60 -17.65 16.58
CA LEU A 379 15.81 -16.58 15.61
C LEU A 379 17.00 -15.68 15.98
N SER A 380 17.22 -15.44 17.26
CA SER A 380 18.38 -14.67 17.74
C SER A 380 19.69 -15.43 17.59
N VAL A 381 19.71 -16.75 17.82
CA VAL A 381 20.91 -17.59 17.63
C VAL A 381 21.34 -17.65 16.16
N ILE A 382 20.40 -17.70 15.22
CA ILE A 382 20.70 -17.68 13.78
C ILE A 382 21.11 -16.28 13.30
N GLY A 383 20.97 -15.25 14.15
CA GLY A 383 21.29 -13.87 13.79
C GLY A 383 20.25 -13.22 12.87
N VAL A 384 19.06 -13.82 12.75
CA VAL A 384 17.94 -13.27 11.96
C VAL A 384 17.25 -12.14 12.71
N ASN A 385 17.18 -12.21 14.04
CA ASN A 385 16.51 -11.22 14.88
C ASN A 385 17.42 -10.71 16.01
N GLY A 386 17.71 -9.40 15.99
CA GLY A 386 18.48 -8.71 17.04
C GLY A 386 17.62 -7.97 18.06
N GLN A 387 16.30 -8.01 17.93
CA GLN A 387 15.38 -7.28 18.81
C GLN A 387 15.22 -7.95 20.18
N SER A 388 14.95 -7.15 21.21
CA SER A 388 14.48 -7.66 22.49
C SER A 388 13.18 -8.48 22.34
N TYR A 389 12.99 -9.45 23.23
CA TYR A 389 11.79 -10.31 23.22
C TYR A 389 10.49 -9.50 23.30
N GLY A 390 10.46 -8.42 24.10
CA GLY A 390 9.27 -7.56 24.21
C GLY A 390 8.93 -6.83 22.91
N SER A 391 9.94 -6.31 22.20
CA SER A 391 9.76 -5.67 20.88
C SER A 391 9.28 -6.69 19.84
N TYR A 392 9.86 -7.89 19.84
CA TYR A 392 9.45 -8.99 18.97
C TYR A 392 8.00 -9.41 19.23
N GLN A 393 7.64 -9.58 20.49
CA GLN A 393 6.28 -9.94 20.91
C GLN A 393 5.27 -8.86 20.47
N LYS A 394 5.60 -7.57 20.65
CA LYS A 394 4.77 -6.46 20.18
C LYS A 394 4.52 -6.53 18.67
N ILE A 395 5.56 -6.79 17.87
CA ILE A 395 5.44 -6.93 16.41
C ILE A 395 4.57 -8.14 16.03
N CYS A 396 4.72 -9.27 16.73
CA CYS A 396 3.88 -10.45 16.51
C CYS A 396 2.40 -10.13 16.78
N ILE A 397 2.10 -9.51 17.92
CA ILE A 397 0.73 -9.12 18.30
C ILE A 397 0.12 -8.14 17.29
N ARG A 398 0.89 -7.12 16.89
CA ARG A 398 0.51 -6.18 15.84
C ARG A 398 0.16 -6.91 14.54
N ASN A 399 0.98 -7.87 14.12
CA ASN A 399 0.74 -8.63 12.89
C ASN A 399 -0.55 -9.47 12.95
N VAL A 400 -0.89 -10.03 14.12
CA VAL A 400 -2.15 -10.74 14.34
C VAL A 400 -3.34 -9.78 14.22
N PHE A 401 -3.24 -8.60 14.83
CA PHE A 401 -4.29 -7.58 14.72
C PHE A 401 -4.51 -7.11 13.28
N ILE A 402 -3.43 -6.83 12.55
CA ILE A 402 -3.47 -6.46 11.12
C ILE A 402 -4.11 -7.58 10.28
N ARG A 403 -3.79 -8.84 10.58
CA ARG A 403 -4.39 -10.00 9.91
C ARG A 403 -5.91 -10.01 10.06
N PHE A 404 -6.43 -9.84 11.28
CA PHE A 404 -7.88 -9.80 11.51
C PHE A 404 -8.56 -8.67 10.74
N MET A 405 -7.89 -7.51 10.66
CA MET A 405 -8.41 -6.37 9.92
C MET A 405 -8.50 -6.65 8.42
N ALA A 406 -7.46 -7.26 7.84
CA ALA A 406 -7.40 -7.62 6.44
C ALA A 406 -8.39 -8.74 6.07
N GLU A 407 -8.53 -9.77 6.92
CA GLU A 407 -9.50 -10.85 6.74
C GLU A 407 -10.94 -10.31 6.68
N ASN A 408 -11.31 -9.44 7.62
CA ASN A 408 -12.65 -8.84 7.64
C ASN A 408 -12.88 -7.88 6.46
N ALA A 409 -11.93 -6.99 6.18
CA ALA A 409 -12.07 -6.02 5.09
C ALA A 409 -12.19 -6.71 3.72
N SER A 410 -11.34 -7.71 3.46
CA SER A 410 -11.36 -8.46 2.21
C SER A 410 -12.63 -9.29 2.05
N MET A 411 -13.10 -9.95 3.11
CA MET A 411 -14.30 -10.78 3.04
C MET A 411 -15.57 -9.95 2.87
N LEU A 412 -15.69 -8.83 3.59
CA LEU A 412 -16.81 -7.90 3.43
C LEU A 412 -16.87 -7.37 1.99
N ALA A 413 -15.72 -6.97 1.44
CA ALA A 413 -15.62 -6.49 0.06
C ALA A 413 -15.94 -7.61 -0.95
N PHE A 414 -15.51 -8.83 -0.69
CA PHE A 414 -15.81 -9.99 -1.53
C PHE A 414 -17.30 -10.33 -1.53
N LEU A 415 -17.94 -10.51 -0.36
CA LEU A 415 -19.38 -10.75 -0.28
C LEU A 415 -20.20 -9.61 -0.88
N GLY A 416 -19.78 -8.36 -0.62
CA GLY A 416 -20.35 -7.17 -1.23
C GLY A 416 -20.25 -7.20 -2.76
N SER A 417 -19.10 -7.61 -3.30
CA SER A 417 -18.90 -7.77 -4.75
C SER A 417 -19.81 -8.81 -5.37
N VAL A 418 -19.89 -10.00 -4.75
CA VAL A 418 -20.72 -11.10 -5.21
C VAL A 418 -22.19 -10.67 -5.28
N ALA A 419 -22.70 -9.99 -4.24
CA ALA A 419 -24.07 -9.49 -4.23
C ALA A 419 -24.29 -8.35 -5.24
N VAL A 420 -23.44 -7.32 -5.23
CA VAL A 420 -23.63 -6.10 -6.04
C VAL A 420 -23.43 -6.38 -7.53
N LEU A 421 -22.46 -7.22 -7.91
CA LEU A 421 -22.18 -7.51 -9.32
C LEU A 421 -23.12 -8.56 -9.90
N HIS A 422 -23.63 -9.50 -9.09
CA HIS A 422 -24.62 -10.46 -9.55
C HIS A 422 -25.98 -9.80 -9.81
N PHE A 423 -26.45 -8.94 -8.90
CA PHE A 423 -27.75 -8.25 -9.04
C PHE A 423 -27.65 -6.86 -9.72
N GLY A 424 -26.45 -6.38 -9.99
CA GLY A 424 -26.21 -5.04 -10.52
C GLY A 424 -26.20 -4.94 -12.04
N ALA A 425 -26.39 -3.72 -12.54
CA ALA A 425 -26.36 -3.42 -13.98
C ALA A 425 -24.99 -3.65 -14.65
N ASN A 426 -23.92 -3.81 -13.87
CA ASN A 426 -22.56 -4.06 -14.37
C ASN A 426 -22.20 -5.55 -14.46
N LYS A 427 -23.16 -6.46 -14.26
CA LYS A 427 -22.97 -7.92 -14.32
C LYS A 427 -22.17 -8.37 -15.55
N ASP A 428 -22.52 -7.85 -16.73
CA ASP A 428 -21.89 -8.25 -17.99
C ASP A 428 -20.43 -7.76 -18.14
N VAL A 429 -20.05 -6.71 -17.41
CA VAL A 429 -18.68 -6.18 -17.37
C VAL A 429 -17.77 -7.07 -16.50
N TYR A 430 -18.37 -7.85 -15.60
CA TYR A 430 -17.70 -8.82 -14.74
C TYR A 430 -18.29 -10.22 -14.97
N PRO A 431 -17.98 -10.88 -16.10
CA PRO A 431 -18.55 -12.19 -16.47
C PRO A 431 -18.41 -13.24 -15.37
N TYR A 432 -17.40 -13.09 -14.52
CA TYR A 432 -17.10 -13.95 -13.39
C TYR A 432 -18.17 -13.98 -12.30
N PHE A 433 -18.80 -12.83 -12.00
CA PHE A 433 -19.86 -12.73 -10.98
C PHE A 433 -21.27 -12.85 -11.59
N ALA A 434 -21.34 -13.19 -12.88
CA ALA A 434 -22.60 -13.30 -13.58
C ALA A 434 -23.37 -14.58 -13.20
N PHE A 435 -22.66 -15.68 -12.96
CA PHE A 435 -23.24 -17.01 -12.69
C PHE A 435 -24.28 -17.42 -13.75
N ASP A 436 -24.08 -17.01 -15.01
CA ASP A 436 -24.93 -17.41 -16.13
C ASP A 436 -24.48 -18.81 -16.57
N GLY A 437 -25.14 -19.85 -16.07
CA GLY A 437 -24.83 -21.26 -16.31
C GLY A 437 -24.96 -21.72 -17.77
N THR A 438 -24.16 -21.17 -18.67
CA THR A 438 -24.15 -21.52 -20.10
C THR A 438 -23.28 -22.73 -20.43
N GLU A 439 -22.53 -23.27 -19.46
CA GLU A 439 -21.82 -24.53 -19.61
C GLU A 439 -22.56 -25.62 -18.81
N GLU A 440 -23.03 -26.66 -19.49
CA GLU A 440 -23.81 -27.81 -18.96
C GLU A 440 -23.12 -28.62 -17.83
N ASN A 441 -21.95 -28.17 -17.33
CA ASN A 441 -21.15 -28.83 -16.30
C ASN A 441 -20.69 -27.90 -15.16
N GLU A 442 -21.24 -26.68 -15.03
CA GLU A 442 -20.89 -25.77 -13.93
C GLU A 442 -21.87 -25.89 -12.76
N ASP A 443 -21.55 -26.75 -11.79
CA ASP A 443 -22.21 -26.87 -10.45
C ASP A 443 -22.05 -25.60 -9.56
N TYR A 444 -21.68 -24.45 -10.14
CA TYR A 444 -21.22 -23.26 -9.43
C TYR A 444 -22.29 -22.16 -9.43
N ASP A 445 -23.23 -22.26 -8.50
CA ASP A 445 -24.31 -21.29 -8.31
C ASP A 445 -23.91 -20.12 -7.39
N PHE A 446 -24.57 -18.98 -7.57
CA PHE A 446 -24.49 -17.82 -6.68
C PHE A 446 -24.74 -18.24 -5.22
N GLY A 447 -25.77 -19.06 -4.98
CA GLY A 447 -26.13 -19.53 -3.64
C GLY A 447 -24.97 -20.27 -2.98
N LEU A 448 -24.36 -21.22 -3.69
CA LEU A 448 -23.21 -21.98 -3.19
C LEU A 448 -22.04 -21.05 -2.85
N THR A 449 -21.67 -20.14 -3.76
CA THR A 449 -20.54 -19.22 -3.58
C THR A 449 -20.75 -18.29 -2.40
N PHE A 450 -21.95 -17.71 -2.28
CA PHE A 450 -22.29 -16.76 -1.23
C PHE A 450 -22.34 -17.44 0.15
N TYR A 451 -23.02 -18.58 0.27
CA TYR A 451 -23.12 -19.31 1.54
C TYR A 451 -21.79 -19.92 1.96
N ALA A 452 -21.04 -20.55 1.05
CA ALA A 452 -19.72 -21.08 1.35
C ALA A 452 -18.77 -19.99 1.85
N SER A 453 -18.75 -18.83 1.19
CA SER A 453 -17.91 -17.69 1.59
C SER A 453 -18.32 -17.10 2.94
N THR A 454 -19.63 -17.05 3.21
CA THR A 454 -20.15 -16.61 4.52
C THR A 454 -19.77 -17.57 5.64
N ILE A 455 -19.88 -18.88 5.41
CA ILE A 455 -19.46 -19.91 6.38
C ILE A 455 -17.95 -19.79 6.65
N THR A 456 -17.14 -19.62 5.61
CA THR A 456 -15.70 -19.40 5.75
C THR A 456 -15.39 -18.14 6.55
N TRP A 457 -16.12 -17.05 6.32
CA TRP A 457 -15.95 -15.85 7.14
C TRP A 457 -16.25 -16.13 8.61
N ALA A 458 -17.34 -16.85 8.90
CA ALA A 458 -17.69 -17.24 10.27
C ALA A 458 -16.58 -18.10 10.91
N CYS A 459 -16.01 -19.06 10.18
CA CYS A 459 -14.87 -19.86 10.64
C CYS A 459 -13.64 -19.00 10.94
N GLU A 460 -13.34 -18.00 10.11
CA GLU A 460 -12.22 -17.08 10.32
C GLU A 460 -12.43 -16.17 11.53
N LEU A 461 -13.65 -15.69 11.75
CA LEU A 461 -14.03 -14.92 12.94
C LEU A 461 -13.85 -15.75 14.22
N VAL A 462 -14.31 -17.00 14.20
CA VAL A 462 -14.13 -17.93 15.33
C VAL A 462 -12.64 -18.21 15.56
N ALA A 463 -11.88 -18.51 14.51
CA ALA A 463 -10.43 -18.75 14.62
C ALA A 463 -9.70 -17.52 15.18
N SER A 464 -10.06 -16.32 14.72
CA SER A 464 -9.51 -15.05 15.21
C SER A 464 -9.78 -14.83 16.69
N PHE A 465 -11.02 -15.12 17.14
CA PHE A 465 -11.39 -15.05 18.54
C PHE A 465 -10.62 -16.05 19.40
N VAL A 466 -10.48 -17.29 18.94
CA VAL A 466 -9.71 -18.34 19.62
C VAL A 466 -8.24 -17.94 19.74
N VAL A 467 -7.61 -17.47 18.66
CA VAL A 467 -6.20 -17.03 18.67
C VAL A 467 -5.99 -15.86 19.62
N ALA A 468 -6.87 -14.85 19.58
CA ALA A 468 -6.80 -13.71 20.50
C ALA A 468 -6.95 -14.16 21.97
N GLY A 469 -7.85 -15.11 22.23
CA GLY A 469 -8.04 -15.73 23.55
C GLY A 469 -6.81 -16.50 24.02
N LEU A 470 -6.21 -17.33 23.15
CA LEU A 470 -4.99 -18.07 23.44
C LEU A 470 -3.80 -17.16 23.72
N ILE A 471 -3.62 -16.10 22.92
CA ILE A 471 -2.57 -15.10 23.14
C ILE A 471 -2.75 -14.42 24.50
N ARG A 472 -3.99 -14.03 24.83
CA ARG A 472 -4.31 -13.43 26.12
C ARG A 472 -4.06 -14.39 27.29
N TRP A 473 -4.37 -15.66 27.12
CA TRP A 473 -4.21 -16.67 28.17
C TRP A 473 -2.75 -17.04 28.40
N ILE A 474 -2.00 -17.34 27.34
CA ILE A 474 -0.60 -17.81 27.42
C ILE A 474 0.34 -16.65 27.76
N TYR A 475 0.17 -15.50 27.11
CA TYR A 475 1.14 -14.41 27.14
C TYR A 475 0.67 -13.19 27.94
N LYS A 476 -0.57 -13.19 28.43
CA LYS A 476 -1.15 -12.10 29.23
C LYS A 476 -1.20 -10.74 28.51
N VAL A 477 -1.17 -10.73 27.18
CA VAL A 477 -1.30 -9.51 26.35
C VAL A 477 -2.58 -9.57 25.52
N SER A 478 -3.24 -8.43 25.35
CA SER A 478 -4.49 -8.31 24.57
C SER A 478 -4.22 -7.75 23.17
N VAL A 479 -4.48 -8.55 22.14
CA VAL A 479 -4.30 -8.17 20.73
C VAL A 479 -5.11 -6.92 20.36
N VAL A 480 -6.36 -6.85 20.80
CA VAL A 480 -7.26 -5.73 20.48
C VAL A 480 -6.85 -4.46 21.22
N THR A 481 -6.36 -4.58 22.45
CA THR A 481 -5.93 -3.43 23.24
C THR A 481 -4.69 -2.80 22.61
N GLU A 482 -3.68 -3.60 22.26
CA GLU A 482 -2.48 -3.12 21.57
C GLU A 482 -2.82 -2.44 20.24
N GLY A 483 -3.69 -3.04 19.43
CA GLY A 483 -4.12 -2.43 18.16
C GLY A 483 -4.83 -1.09 18.34
N LYS A 484 -5.64 -0.93 19.39
CA LYS A 484 -6.29 0.35 19.73
C LYS A 484 -5.28 1.39 20.21
N LEU A 485 -4.31 0.98 21.02
CA LEU A 485 -3.24 1.88 21.49
C LEU A 485 -2.44 2.42 20.31
N ASP A 486 -2.11 1.59 19.32
CA ASP A 486 -1.42 2.05 18.11
C ASP A 486 -2.21 3.17 17.40
N PHE A 487 -3.53 3.04 17.26
CA PHE A 487 -4.35 4.11 16.65
C PHE A 487 -4.44 5.40 17.48
N ILE A 488 -4.38 5.28 18.81
CA ILE A 488 -4.38 6.44 19.71
C ILE A 488 -3.03 7.17 19.64
N VAL A 489 -1.93 6.42 19.60
CA VAL A 489 -0.58 6.98 19.54
C VAL A 489 -0.31 7.64 18.19
N TRP A 490 -0.80 7.06 17.09
CA TRP A 490 -0.63 7.58 15.73
C TRP A 490 -1.99 7.86 15.08
N PRO A 491 -2.58 9.06 15.26
CA PRO A 491 -3.91 9.37 14.73
C PRO A 491 -3.99 9.35 13.20
N GLU A 492 -2.89 9.61 12.49
CA GLU A 492 -2.81 9.50 11.03
C GLU A 492 -2.82 8.04 10.53
N LEU A 493 -2.63 7.06 11.42
CA LEU A 493 -2.64 5.64 11.05
C LEU A 493 -4.01 5.21 10.54
N LEU A 494 -5.08 5.53 11.26
CA LEU A 494 -6.46 5.14 10.90
C LEU A 494 -6.90 5.60 9.50
N PRO A 495 -6.83 6.88 9.11
CA PRO A 495 -7.21 7.30 7.77
C PRO A 495 -6.32 6.67 6.69
N THR A 496 -5.05 6.41 7.01
CA THR A 496 -4.12 5.73 6.10
C THR A 496 -4.47 4.24 5.92
N CYS A 497 -4.98 3.58 6.97
CA CYS A 497 -5.51 2.22 6.91
C CYS A 497 -6.72 2.13 5.98
N VAL A 498 -7.65 3.09 6.08
CA VAL A 498 -8.83 3.14 5.20
C VAL A 498 -8.40 3.36 3.76
N ALA A 499 -7.47 4.28 3.51
CA ALA A 499 -6.97 4.55 2.17
C ALA A 499 -6.29 3.32 1.54
N VAL A 500 -5.45 2.58 2.29
CA VAL A 500 -4.81 1.37 1.77
C VAL A 500 -5.79 0.24 1.52
N MET A 501 -6.78 0.05 2.40
CA MET A 501 -7.84 -0.93 2.19
C MET A 501 -8.60 -0.64 0.91
N LEU A 502 -9.08 0.60 0.74
CA LEU A 502 -9.81 0.98 -0.46
C LEU A 502 -8.96 0.80 -1.72
N HIS A 503 -7.69 1.22 -1.70
CA HIS A 503 -6.80 1.06 -2.84
C HIS A 503 -6.56 -0.42 -3.21
N VAL A 504 -6.22 -1.28 -2.24
CA VAL A 504 -5.94 -2.71 -2.50
C VAL A 504 -7.21 -3.46 -2.90
N LEU A 505 -8.37 -3.12 -2.35
CA LEU A 505 -9.64 -3.74 -2.75
C LEU A 505 -10.08 -3.28 -4.14
N GLN A 506 -9.92 -1.99 -4.49
CA GLN A 506 -10.19 -1.50 -5.85
C GLN A 506 -9.28 -2.14 -6.89
N ASN A 507 -8.00 -2.32 -6.55
CA ASN A 507 -7.04 -3.06 -7.36
C ASN A 507 -7.62 -4.44 -7.73
N MET A 508 -8.09 -5.23 -6.75
CA MET A 508 -8.72 -6.53 -7.01
C MET A 508 -9.87 -6.46 -8.03
N PHE A 509 -10.76 -5.45 -7.94
CA PHE A 509 -11.83 -5.26 -8.93
C PHE A 509 -11.31 -4.88 -10.32
N PHE A 510 -10.30 -4.02 -10.35
CA PHE A 510 -9.70 -3.58 -11.59
C PHE A 510 -8.94 -4.71 -12.31
N SER A 511 -8.40 -5.69 -11.57
CA SER A 511 -7.79 -6.90 -12.13
C SER A 511 -8.76 -7.73 -12.97
N ILE A 512 -9.98 -7.91 -12.46
CA ILE A 512 -10.97 -8.86 -12.99
C ILE A 512 -11.92 -8.25 -14.04
N ILE A 513 -11.91 -6.93 -14.20
CA ILE A 513 -12.77 -6.23 -15.17
C ILE A 513 -12.37 -6.62 -16.60
N ARG A 514 -13.35 -6.76 -17.51
CA ARG A 514 -13.09 -7.05 -18.93
C ARG A 514 -13.32 -5.80 -19.77
N LEU A 515 -12.24 -5.12 -20.12
CA LEU A 515 -12.28 -3.88 -20.90
C LEU A 515 -12.26 -4.18 -22.39
N GLN A 516 -13.33 -3.77 -23.05
CA GLN A 516 -13.36 -3.60 -24.50
C GLN A 516 -14.08 -2.30 -24.79
N PHE A 517 -13.41 -1.36 -25.43
CA PHE A 517 -13.99 -0.05 -25.72
C PHE A 517 -14.74 -0.04 -27.06
N ARG A 518 -15.68 0.91 -27.21
CA ARG A 518 -16.57 1.03 -28.37
C ARG A 518 -15.96 1.76 -29.55
#